data_AF-A0A947LGK5-F1
#
_entry.id   AF-A0A947LGK5-F1
#
_cell.length_a   1.000
_cell.length_b   1.000
_cell.length_c   1.000
_cell.angle_alpha   90.00
_cell.angle_beta   90.00
_cell.angle_gamma   90.00
#
_symmetry.space_group_name_H-M   'P 1'
#
loop_
_entity.id
_entity.type
_entity.pdbx_description
1 polymer ?
#
loop_
_entity_poly.entity_id
_entity_poly.type
_entity_poly.pdbx_seq_one_letter_code
_entity_poly.pdbx_strand_id
1 'polypeptide(L)'
;MRFDGTLQKWNAERGFGFIVATQGGQEIFVHLTAFPPDGRKPVAGEPLSFEIELDRDGKKRATRVLRKRPQRSAAARTRESRSDEHGRSRSGRQHSQGVLRGLLMLAIAAALGWYAYDRWEARGQNLRAFLQPADTAPVLARPLPIGNNERFQLESPATVPAPMPQSSYRCDGRMQCAQMHSCAEATYFLKNCPGTQLDGDGDGIPCEKQWCNRG
;
A
#
# COMPACT_ATOMS: atom_id res chain seq x y z
N MET A 1 22.44 0.93 32.15
CA MET A 1 22.94 -0.23 31.38
C MET A 1 21.76 -0.87 30.67
N ARG A 2 21.94 -1.32 29.42
CA ARG A 2 20.87 -1.97 28.65
C ARG A 2 20.99 -3.48 28.75
N PHE A 3 19.85 -4.14 28.82
CA PHE A 3 19.70 -5.59 28.87
C PHE A 3 18.91 -6.04 27.65
N ASP A 4 19.15 -7.28 27.25
CA ASP A 4 18.41 -7.94 26.19
C ASP A 4 17.49 -8.99 26.80
N GLY A 5 16.34 -9.19 26.18
CA GLY A 5 15.38 -10.20 26.60
C GLY A 5 14.28 -10.41 25.57
N THR A 6 13.33 -11.25 25.92
CA THR A 6 12.18 -11.58 25.07
C THR A 6 10.89 -11.28 25.83
N LEU A 7 9.91 -10.65 25.16
CA LEU A 7 8.61 -10.40 25.77
C LEU A 7 7.87 -11.74 25.93
N GLN A 8 7.76 -12.27 27.14
CA GLN A 8 7.17 -13.59 27.37
C GLN A 8 5.64 -13.54 27.41
N LYS A 9 5.10 -12.52 28.09
CA LYS A 9 3.67 -12.35 28.32
C LYS A 9 3.30 -10.91 28.03
N TRP A 10 2.17 -10.71 27.37
CA TRP A 10 1.61 -9.40 27.08
C TRP A 10 0.10 -9.42 27.25
N ASN A 11 -0.42 -8.47 28.04
CA ASN A 11 -1.85 -8.22 28.15
C ASN A 11 -2.17 -6.88 27.48
N ALA A 12 -2.80 -6.93 26.30
CA ALA A 12 -3.12 -5.74 25.53
C ALA A 12 -4.27 -4.90 26.12
N GLU A 13 -5.17 -5.52 26.89
CA GLU A 13 -6.30 -4.84 27.52
C GLU A 13 -5.83 -3.98 28.70
N ARG A 14 -4.93 -4.53 29.52
CA ARG A 14 -4.37 -3.85 30.69
C ARG A 14 -3.08 -3.07 30.39
N GLY A 15 -2.50 -3.24 29.19
CA GLY A 15 -1.33 -2.47 28.75
C GLY A 15 -0.03 -2.80 29.46
N PHE A 16 0.16 -4.04 29.94
CA PHE A 16 1.40 -4.46 30.59
C PHE A 16 1.84 -5.87 30.17
N GLY A 17 3.09 -6.19 30.45
CA GLY A 17 3.66 -7.50 30.20
C GLY A 17 4.88 -7.82 31.05
N PHE A 18 5.51 -8.93 30.72
CA PHE A 18 6.72 -9.42 31.39
C PHE A 18 7.79 -9.80 30.36
N ILE A 19 8.98 -9.23 30.53
CA ILE A 19 10.15 -9.50 29.70
C ILE A 19 11.08 -10.44 30.46
N VAL A 20 11.49 -11.53 29.83
CA VAL A 20 12.51 -12.43 30.39
C VAL A 20 13.87 -11.96 29.90
N ALA A 21 14.73 -11.52 30.82
CA ALA A 21 16.09 -11.10 30.48
C ALA A 21 16.93 -12.32 30.04
N THR A 22 17.67 -12.18 28.94
CA THR A 22 18.59 -13.22 28.45
C THR A 22 19.70 -13.49 29.47
N GLN A 23 20.08 -12.47 30.24
CA GLN A 23 21.03 -12.59 31.34
C GLN A 23 20.27 -12.82 32.65
N GLY A 24 20.13 -14.09 33.04
CA GLY A 24 19.63 -14.48 34.36
C GLY A 24 18.15 -14.82 34.45
N GLY A 25 17.41 -14.88 33.33
CA GLY A 25 16.07 -15.47 33.26
C GLY A 25 14.98 -14.81 34.11
N GLN A 26 15.28 -13.65 34.71
CA GLN A 26 14.36 -12.94 35.58
C GLN A 26 13.23 -12.31 34.74
N GLU A 27 12.00 -12.45 35.20
CA GLU A 27 10.84 -11.75 34.66
C GLU A 27 10.85 -10.30 35.16
N ILE A 28 10.96 -9.36 34.23
CA ILE A 28 10.95 -7.92 34.47
C ILE A 28 9.61 -7.37 34.02
N PHE A 29 8.93 -6.61 34.88
CA PHE A 29 7.67 -5.97 34.55
C PHE A 29 7.86 -4.86 33.51
N VAL A 30 6.99 -4.79 32.50
CA VAL A 30 7.00 -3.73 31.49
C VAL A 30 5.60 -3.15 31.30
N HIS A 31 5.52 -1.83 31.20
CA HIS A 31 4.28 -1.11 30.90
C HIS A 31 4.28 -0.60 29.45
N LEU A 32 3.09 -0.41 28.84
CA LEU A 32 2.95 0.08 27.46
C LEU A 32 3.69 1.41 27.24
N THR A 33 3.71 2.28 28.24
CA THR A 33 4.42 3.58 28.19
C THR A 33 5.93 3.46 28.06
N ALA A 34 6.52 2.30 28.36
CA ALA A 34 7.95 2.07 28.20
C ALA A 34 8.32 1.75 26.73
N PHE A 35 7.34 1.42 25.89
CA PHE A 35 7.54 1.14 24.46
C PHE A 35 7.55 2.43 23.63
N PRO A 36 8.24 2.42 22.47
CA PRO A 36 8.24 3.56 21.57
C PRO A 36 6.83 3.80 20.98
N PRO A 37 6.43 5.06 20.75
CA PRO A 37 5.13 5.42 20.19
C PRO A 37 5.11 5.20 18.67
N ASP A 38 5.25 3.96 18.23
CA ASP A 38 5.30 3.58 16.81
C ASP A 38 3.99 2.97 16.30
N GLY A 39 2.92 3.07 17.10
CA GLY A 39 1.58 2.56 16.77
C GLY A 39 1.46 1.03 16.76
N ARG A 40 2.54 0.30 17.06
CA ARG A 40 2.51 -1.17 17.11
C ARG A 40 2.32 -1.64 18.54
N LYS A 41 1.33 -2.51 18.75
CA LYS A 41 1.13 -3.16 20.04
C LYS A 41 2.27 -4.17 20.29
N PRO A 42 2.83 -4.26 21.50
CA PRO A 42 3.81 -5.29 21.82
C PRO A 42 3.22 -6.69 21.63
N VAL A 43 4.04 -7.62 21.14
CA VAL A 43 3.63 -9.01 20.89
C VAL A 43 4.57 -9.95 21.65
N ALA A 44 3.99 -10.96 22.31
CA ALA A 44 4.77 -11.98 23.00
C ALA A 44 5.65 -12.75 21.99
N GLY A 45 6.88 -13.06 22.38
CA GLY A 45 7.91 -13.70 21.56
C GLY A 45 8.86 -12.73 20.85
N GLU A 46 8.63 -11.42 20.93
CA GLU A 46 9.52 -10.44 20.28
C GLU A 46 10.80 -10.18 21.10
N PRO A 47 11.98 -10.16 20.47
CA PRO A 47 13.22 -9.77 21.15
C PRO A 47 13.26 -8.25 21.38
N LEU A 48 13.56 -7.86 22.62
CA LEU A 48 13.56 -6.47 23.08
C LEU A 48 14.89 -6.14 23.77
N SER A 49 15.28 -4.86 23.70
CA SER A 49 16.39 -4.29 24.47
C SER A 49 15.88 -3.18 25.37
N PHE A 50 16.12 -3.27 26.67
CA PHE A 50 15.50 -2.40 27.68
C PHE A 50 16.48 -2.04 28.78
N GLU A 51 16.15 -1.02 29.57
CA GLU A 51 16.88 -0.65 30.78
C GLU A 51 16.09 -1.15 32.00
N ILE A 52 16.78 -1.57 33.07
CA ILE A 52 16.13 -2.01 34.30
C ILE A 52 16.24 -0.89 35.33
N GLU A 53 15.10 -0.47 35.84
CA GLU A 53 14.98 0.52 36.91
C GLU A 53 14.19 -0.11 38.08
N LEU A 54 14.46 0.36 39.30
CA LEU A 54 13.75 -0.07 40.50
C LEU A 54 12.55 0.87 40.71
N ASP A 55 11.36 0.31 40.87
CA ASP A 55 10.17 1.08 41.21
C ASP A 55 10.16 1.48 42.69
N ARG A 56 9.19 2.29 43.11
CA ARG A 56 9.03 2.73 44.50
C ARG A 56 8.93 1.56 45.50
N ASP A 57 8.38 0.43 45.06
CA ASP A 57 8.25 -0.80 45.83
C ASP A 57 9.49 -1.72 45.75
N GLY A 58 10.59 -1.27 45.15
CA GLY A 58 11.80 -2.07 44.93
C GLY A 58 11.68 -3.13 43.84
N LYS A 59 10.54 -3.21 43.13
CA LYS A 59 10.34 -4.14 42.01
C LYS A 59 11.07 -3.66 40.77
N LYS A 60 11.68 -4.59 40.03
CA LYS A 60 12.38 -4.29 38.78
C LYS A 60 11.37 -4.01 37.66
N ARG A 61 11.49 -2.86 37.01
CA ARG A 61 10.67 -2.43 35.88
C ARG A 61 11.56 -2.11 34.67
N ALA A 62 11.11 -2.52 33.50
CA ALA A 62 11.76 -2.20 32.25
C ALA A 62 11.37 -0.79 31.79
N THR A 63 12.35 0.04 31.48
CA THR A 63 12.20 1.38 30.93
C THR A 63 12.97 1.52 29.62
N ARG A 64 12.60 2.52 28.80
CA ARG A 64 13.20 2.82 27.49
C ARG A 64 13.34 1.58 26.59
N VAL A 65 12.25 0.84 26.40
CA VAL A 65 12.26 -0.40 25.60
C VAL A 65 12.49 -0.08 24.13
N LEU A 66 13.34 -0.86 23.47
CA LEU A 66 13.58 -0.82 22.03
C LEU A 66 13.32 -2.20 21.44
N ARG A 67 12.62 -2.23 20.31
CA ARG A 67 12.36 -3.48 19.58
C ARG A 67 13.60 -3.87 18.80
N LYS A 68 14.14 -5.07 19.06
CA LYS A 68 15.24 -5.60 18.24
C LYS A 68 14.61 -6.20 16.99
N ARG A 69 15.10 -5.80 15.81
CA ARG A 69 14.74 -6.51 14.58
C ARG A 69 15.08 -7.99 14.78
N PRO A 70 14.21 -8.93 14.38
CA PRO A 70 14.61 -10.33 14.35
C PRO A 70 15.87 -10.40 13.51
N GLN A 71 16.99 -10.75 14.14
CA GLN A 71 18.18 -11.06 13.37
C GLN A 71 17.77 -12.24 12.51
N ARG A 72 17.61 -12.03 11.19
CA ARG A 72 17.48 -13.13 10.23
C ARG A 72 18.67 -14.01 10.53
N SER A 73 18.41 -15.11 11.22
CA SER A 73 19.42 -15.96 11.79
C SER A 73 20.40 -16.28 10.68
N ALA A 74 21.69 -16.08 10.93
CA ALA A 74 22.79 -16.53 10.09
C ALA A 74 22.87 -18.08 10.03
N ALA A 75 21.72 -18.77 10.04
CA ALA A 75 21.55 -20.21 10.06
C ALA A 75 21.44 -20.80 8.63
N ALA A 76 21.83 -20.05 7.59
CA ALA A 76 22.05 -20.58 6.25
C ALA A 76 23.54 -20.73 5.91
N ARG A 77 24.44 -20.67 6.90
CA ARG A 77 25.85 -21.01 6.72
C ARG A 77 26.26 -21.98 7.81
N THR A 78 26.54 -23.21 7.40
CA THR A 78 27.30 -24.27 8.09
C THR A 78 26.49 -25.53 8.35
N ARG A 79 26.40 -26.36 7.30
CA ARG A 79 26.54 -27.82 7.37
C ARG A 79 27.14 -28.26 6.04
N GLU A 80 28.45 -28.51 6.01
CA GLU A 80 28.99 -29.84 5.69
C GLU A 80 30.53 -29.80 5.59
N SER A 81 31.16 -30.71 6.34
CA SER A 81 32.47 -31.33 6.11
C SER A 81 33.78 -30.62 6.52
N ARG A 82 34.34 -31.11 7.63
CA ARG A 82 35.79 -31.19 7.87
C ARG A 82 36.11 -32.55 8.50
N SER A 83 36.51 -33.51 7.64
CA SER A 83 37.26 -34.77 7.86
C SER A 83 36.81 -35.72 6.73
N ASP A 84 37.60 -36.19 5.77
CA ASP A 84 39.00 -36.60 5.81
C ASP A 84 39.68 -36.50 4.45
N GLU A 85 40.99 -36.36 4.56
CA GLU A 85 42.03 -36.35 3.55
C GLU A 85 42.13 -37.71 2.84
N HIS A 86 42.16 -37.72 1.50
CA HIS A 86 43.20 -38.36 0.68
C HIS A 86 42.82 -38.34 -0.82
N GLY A 87 43.63 -37.63 -1.61
CA GLY A 87 43.95 -38.09 -2.96
C GLY A 87 43.24 -37.46 -4.15
N ARG A 88 43.97 -36.51 -4.76
CA ARG A 88 44.26 -36.41 -6.20
C ARG A 88 43.45 -35.42 -7.05
N SER A 89 44.24 -34.62 -7.76
CA SER A 89 43.99 -33.92 -9.02
C SER A 89 43.29 -32.55 -9.00
N ARG A 90 44.17 -31.54 -8.95
CA ARG A 90 44.34 -30.49 -9.98
C ARG A 90 43.15 -30.18 -10.91
N SER A 91 42.97 -28.86 -11.06
CA SER A 91 42.49 -28.13 -12.25
C SER A 91 40.99 -27.95 -12.37
N GLY A 92 40.58 -26.67 -12.40
CA GLY A 92 39.20 -26.26 -12.49
C GLY A 92 38.57 -26.43 -13.88
N ARG A 93 37.24 -26.26 -13.89
CA ARG A 93 36.42 -25.64 -14.94
C ARG A 93 34.95 -25.82 -14.56
N GLN A 94 34.52 -24.88 -13.73
CA GLN A 94 33.16 -24.36 -13.73
C GLN A 94 32.94 -23.72 -15.12
N HIS A 95 31.93 -24.15 -15.91
CA HIS A 95 31.31 -23.46 -17.07
C HIS A 95 30.82 -24.41 -18.19
N SER A 96 29.72 -25.15 -18.01
CA SER A 96 29.07 -25.84 -19.14
C SER A 96 27.56 -26.06 -19.07
N GLN A 97 26.86 -25.70 -17.99
CA GLN A 97 25.39 -25.89 -17.89
C GLN A 97 24.53 -24.62 -17.94
N GLY A 98 25.14 -23.41 -17.89
CA GLY A 98 24.43 -22.13 -17.94
C GLY A 98 24.16 -21.58 -19.34
N VAL A 99 25.04 -21.91 -20.31
CA VAL A 99 24.99 -21.31 -21.66
C VAL A 99 23.82 -21.83 -22.47
N LEU A 100 23.51 -23.13 -22.39
CA LEU A 100 22.42 -23.75 -23.15
C LEU A 100 21.03 -23.23 -22.73
N ARG A 101 20.83 -22.99 -21.43
CA ARG A 101 19.61 -22.36 -20.89
C ARG A 101 19.50 -20.90 -21.29
N GLY A 102 20.62 -20.16 -21.29
CA GLY A 102 20.65 -18.77 -21.74
C GLY A 102 20.32 -18.64 -23.23
N LEU A 103 20.90 -19.49 -24.08
CA LEU A 103 20.63 -19.50 -25.52
C LEU A 103 19.18 -19.89 -25.84
N LEU A 104 18.60 -20.85 -25.10
CA LEU A 104 17.19 -21.22 -25.26
C LEU A 104 16.26 -20.04 -24.95
N MET A 105 16.52 -19.30 -23.86
CA MET A 105 15.71 -18.12 -23.50
C MET A 105 15.83 -16.99 -24.52
N LEU A 106 17.04 -16.74 -25.04
CA LEU A 106 17.26 -15.75 -26.10
C LEU A 106 16.57 -16.14 -27.40
N ALA A 107 16.61 -17.42 -27.79
CA ALA A 107 15.92 -17.91 -28.98
C ALA A 107 14.39 -17.78 -28.87
N ILE A 108 13.82 -18.08 -27.70
CA ILE A 108 12.38 -17.91 -27.45
C ILE A 108 11.98 -16.42 -27.50
N ALA A 109 12.77 -15.55 -26.87
CA ALA A 109 12.51 -14.11 -26.91
C ALA A 109 12.61 -13.54 -28.33
N ALA A 110 13.60 -13.99 -29.12
CA ALA A 110 13.74 -13.61 -30.52
C ALA A 110 12.57 -14.13 -31.38
N ALA A 111 12.11 -15.37 -31.16
CA ALA A 111 10.97 -15.94 -31.88
C ALA A 111 9.65 -15.22 -31.55
N LEU A 112 9.42 -14.87 -30.27
CA LEU A 112 8.26 -14.08 -29.85
C LEU A 112 8.34 -12.64 -30.39
N GLY A 113 9.52 -12.04 -30.40
CA GLY A 113 9.76 -10.72 -31.01
C GLY A 113 9.50 -10.71 -32.51
N TRP A 114 10.01 -11.71 -33.25
CA TRP A 114 9.75 -11.89 -34.68
C TRP A 114 8.26 -12.08 -34.95
N TYR A 115 7.60 -12.97 -34.20
CA TYR A 115 6.16 -13.23 -34.36
C TYR A 115 5.31 -11.98 -34.06
N ALA A 116 5.70 -11.18 -33.06
CA ALA A 116 5.03 -9.92 -32.76
C ALA A 116 5.29 -8.85 -33.83
N TYR A 117 6.49 -8.81 -34.40
CA TYR A 117 6.86 -7.90 -35.49
C TYR A 117 6.07 -8.21 -36.77
N ASP A 118 6.03 -9.48 -37.18
CA ASP A 118 5.24 -9.95 -38.33
C ASP A 118 3.74 -9.63 -38.15
N ARG A 119 3.23 -9.79 -36.93
CA ARG A 119 1.84 -9.45 -36.59
C ARG A 119 1.56 -7.95 -36.50
N TRP A 120 2.58 -7.12 -36.31
CA TRP A 120 2.44 -5.66 -36.26
C TRP A 120 2.30 -5.07 -37.68
N GLU A 121 2.91 -5.65 -38.70
CA GLU A 121 2.78 -5.17 -40.09
C GLU A 121 1.34 -5.31 -40.65
N ALA A 122 0.49 -6.16 -40.05
CA ALA A 122 -0.93 -6.29 -40.39
C ALA A 122 -1.82 -5.09 -39.97
N ARG A 123 -1.26 -4.02 -39.36
CA ARG A 123 -1.97 -2.75 -39.08
C ARG A 123 -1.60 -1.61 -40.05
N GLY A 124 -0.88 -1.92 -41.14
CA GLY A 124 -0.37 -0.95 -42.11
C GLY A 124 -1.14 -0.79 -43.42
N GLN A 125 -2.39 -1.25 -43.55
CA GLN A 125 -3.19 -1.08 -44.78
C GLN A 125 -4.65 -0.69 -44.50
N ASN A 126 -4.89 0.56 -44.12
CA ASN A 126 -6.19 1.23 -44.29
C ASN A 126 -6.04 2.66 -44.84
N LEU A 127 -4.91 2.99 -45.46
CA LEU A 127 -4.63 4.32 -46.06
C LEU A 127 -4.78 4.35 -47.59
N ARG A 128 -5.48 3.38 -48.19
CA ARG A 128 -5.97 3.46 -49.58
C ARG A 128 -7.50 3.52 -49.70
N ALA A 129 -8.24 3.36 -48.60
CA ALA A 129 -9.70 3.51 -48.60
C ALA A 129 -10.17 4.97 -48.51
N PHE A 130 -9.28 5.93 -48.20
CA PHE A 130 -9.61 7.36 -48.10
C PHE A 130 -9.30 8.18 -49.37
N LEU A 131 -8.82 7.55 -50.44
CA LEU A 131 -8.57 8.20 -51.74
C LEU A 131 -9.50 7.65 -52.84
N GLN A 132 -10.77 7.42 -52.52
CA GLN A 132 -11.79 7.37 -53.56
C GLN A 132 -12.19 8.80 -53.94
N PRO A 133 -12.07 9.18 -55.21
CA PRO A 133 -12.59 10.45 -55.69
C PRO A 133 -14.10 10.46 -55.50
N ALA A 134 -14.59 11.57 -54.94
CA ALA A 134 -16.00 11.88 -54.87
C ALA A 134 -16.57 12.02 -56.29
N ASP A 135 -17.14 10.94 -56.82
CA ASP A 135 -18.00 11.03 -57.98
C ASP A 135 -19.34 11.67 -57.58
N THR A 136 -19.45 12.93 -57.96
CA THR A 136 -20.60 13.53 -58.64
C THR A 136 -22.00 13.28 -58.06
N ALA A 137 -22.44 14.22 -57.21
CA ALA A 137 -23.86 14.60 -57.12
C ALA A 137 -24.00 16.13 -57.19
N PRO A 138 -24.86 16.68 -58.06
CA PRO A 138 -24.95 18.11 -58.30
C PRO A 138 -25.59 18.88 -57.14
N VAL A 139 -24.93 19.98 -56.79
CA VAL A 139 -25.40 21.02 -55.87
C VAL A 139 -26.63 21.70 -56.48
N LEU A 140 -27.82 21.32 -56.01
CA LEU A 140 -28.99 22.19 -56.13
C LEU A 140 -28.99 23.17 -54.97
N ALA A 141 -28.78 24.44 -55.34
CA ALA A 141 -28.71 25.59 -54.48
C ALA A 141 -29.90 25.68 -53.52
N ARG A 142 -29.62 25.89 -52.22
CA ARG A 142 -30.57 26.48 -51.29
C ARG A 142 -29.99 27.81 -50.79
N PRO A 143 -30.65 28.95 -51.05
CA PRO A 143 -30.15 30.27 -50.66
C PRO A 143 -30.17 30.46 -49.15
N LEU A 144 -29.12 31.12 -48.65
CA LEU A 144 -28.98 31.63 -47.28
C LEU A 144 -30.00 32.74 -47.00
N PRO A 145 -30.73 32.72 -45.87
CA PRO A 145 -31.32 33.95 -45.36
C PRO A 145 -30.24 34.75 -44.61
N ILE A 146 -29.90 35.90 -45.19
CA ILE A 146 -29.19 36.99 -44.53
C ILE A 146 -30.22 37.73 -43.65
N GLY A 147 -29.87 37.94 -42.39
CA GLY A 147 -30.59 38.80 -41.46
C GLY A 147 -30.41 38.28 -40.04
N ASN A 148 -30.03 39.06 -39.04
CA ASN A 148 -29.70 40.46 -38.93
C ASN A 148 -29.07 40.63 -37.53
N ASN A 149 -28.22 41.64 -37.45
CA ASN A 149 -27.59 42.17 -36.27
C ASN A 149 -28.58 42.59 -35.16
N GLU A 150 -28.78 41.74 -34.15
CA GLU A 150 -29.29 42.17 -32.85
C GLU A 150 -28.24 41.98 -31.74
N ARG A 151 -27.64 43.14 -31.43
CA ARG A 151 -27.13 43.60 -30.14
C ARG A 151 -27.40 42.69 -28.92
N PHE A 152 -26.28 42.33 -28.27
CA PHE A 152 -25.97 42.68 -26.88
C PHE A 152 -27.01 42.33 -25.81
N GLN A 153 -26.82 41.17 -25.17
CA GLN A 153 -26.99 41.06 -23.72
C GLN A 153 -25.73 40.41 -23.14
N LEU A 154 -24.92 41.23 -22.46
CA LEU A 154 -24.13 40.74 -21.34
C LEU A 154 -25.11 40.39 -20.23
N GLU A 155 -25.72 39.21 -20.31
CA GLU A 155 -26.27 38.60 -19.10
C GLU A 155 -25.17 37.74 -18.51
N SER A 156 -24.59 38.23 -17.42
CA SER A 156 -23.76 37.46 -16.52
C SER A 156 -24.55 36.19 -16.13
N PRO A 157 -24.09 34.97 -16.44
CA PRO A 157 -24.67 33.81 -15.79
C PRO A 157 -24.18 33.89 -14.35
N ALA A 158 -25.06 34.39 -13.47
CA ALA A 158 -24.96 34.19 -12.05
C ALA A 158 -24.52 32.75 -11.80
N THR A 159 -23.46 32.61 -11.00
CA THR A 159 -22.95 31.37 -10.43
C THR A 159 -24.09 30.36 -10.28
N VAL A 160 -24.20 29.46 -11.25
CA VAL A 160 -25.06 28.29 -11.11
C VAL A 160 -24.41 27.52 -9.96
N PRO A 161 -25.05 27.34 -8.80
CA PRO A 161 -24.54 26.37 -7.85
C PRO A 161 -24.56 25.04 -8.60
N ALA A 162 -23.38 24.46 -8.81
CA ALA A 162 -23.23 23.19 -9.50
C ALA A 162 -24.28 22.21 -8.96
N PRO A 163 -25.02 21.49 -9.82
CA PRO A 163 -25.98 20.50 -9.35
C PRO A 163 -25.23 19.49 -8.49
N MET A 164 -25.56 19.47 -7.20
CA MET A 164 -24.97 18.54 -6.25
C MET A 164 -25.24 17.11 -6.76
N PRO A 165 -24.22 16.24 -6.87
CA PRO A 165 -24.41 14.89 -7.36
C PRO A 165 -25.36 14.15 -6.42
N GLN A 166 -26.59 13.92 -6.87
CA GLN A 166 -27.56 13.09 -6.16
C GLN A 166 -27.02 11.67 -6.13
N SER A 167 -26.44 11.34 -4.98
CA SER A 167 -25.65 10.15 -4.78
C SER A 167 -26.48 9.19 -3.95
N SER A 168 -26.83 8.06 -4.56
CA SER A 168 -27.58 6.99 -3.93
C SER A 168 -26.69 6.23 -2.95
N TYR A 169 -26.52 6.78 -1.76
CA TYR A 169 -25.76 6.11 -0.70
C TYR A 169 -26.62 5.01 -0.06
N ARG A 170 -26.02 3.85 0.22
CA ARG A 170 -26.66 2.71 0.88
C ARG A 170 -25.71 2.13 1.92
N CYS A 171 -26.24 1.50 2.95
CA CYS A 171 -25.43 0.90 4.01
C CYS A 171 -24.77 -0.39 3.52
N ASP A 172 -23.60 -0.26 2.89
CA ASP A 172 -22.87 -1.39 2.30
C ASP A 172 -21.86 -2.05 3.27
N GLY A 173 -22.04 -1.87 4.59
CA GLY A 173 -21.18 -2.43 5.63
C GLY A 173 -19.85 -1.68 5.88
N ARG A 174 -19.64 -0.55 5.21
CA ARG A 174 -18.49 0.34 5.48
C ARG A 174 -18.69 1.13 6.77
N MET A 175 -17.67 1.17 7.63
CA MET A 175 -17.79 1.71 9.00
C MET A 175 -16.67 2.70 9.37
N GLN A 176 -15.69 2.93 8.49
CA GLN A 176 -14.50 3.74 8.80
C GLN A 176 -14.31 4.86 7.78
N CYS A 177 -13.69 5.96 8.21
CA CYS A 177 -13.47 7.15 7.39
C CYS A 177 -12.65 6.91 6.11
N ALA A 178 -11.67 6.01 6.16
CA ALA A 178 -10.85 5.67 5.01
C ALA A 178 -11.64 5.01 3.86
N GLN A 179 -12.86 4.53 4.15
CA GLN A 179 -13.71 3.85 3.17
C GLN A 179 -14.75 4.80 2.55
N MET A 180 -14.88 6.04 3.03
CA MET A 180 -15.76 7.06 2.47
C MET A 180 -15.00 7.86 1.41
N HIS A 181 -15.68 8.40 0.42
CA HIS A 181 -15.08 9.20 -0.65
C HIS A 181 -15.50 10.68 -0.62
N SER A 182 -16.45 11.05 0.25
CA SER A 182 -16.87 12.44 0.42
C SER A 182 -17.46 12.73 1.80
N CYS A 183 -17.48 14.02 2.17
CA CYS A 183 -18.11 14.47 3.41
C CYS A 183 -19.63 14.21 3.44
N ALA A 184 -20.31 14.39 2.29
CA ALA A 184 -21.75 14.13 2.14
C ALA A 184 -22.09 12.64 2.31
N GLU A 185 -21.24 11.75 1.75
CA GLU A 185 -21.34 10.31 1.94
C GLU A 185 -21.12 9.92 3.40
N ALA A 186 -20.06 10.42 4.04
CA ALA A 186 -19.76 10.11 5.44
C ALA A 186 -20.91 10.55 6.38
N THR A 187 -21.51 11.72 6.10
CA THR A 187 -22.70 12.24 6.82
C THR A 187 -23.92 11.36 6.62
N TYR A 188 -24.13 10.84 5.41
CA TYR A 188 -25.22 9.91 5.14
C TYR A 188 -25.06 8.63 5.96
N PHE A 189 -23.86 8.05 5.99
CA PHE A 189 -23.59 6.81 6.72
C PHE A 189 -23.74 6.97 8.24
N LEU A 190 -23.27 8.10 8.80
CA LEU A 190 -23.43 8.39 10.24
C LEU A 190 -24.90 8.46 10.66
N LYS A 191 -25.78 8.99 9.79
CA LYS A 191 -27.21 9.18 10.09
C LYS A 191 -28.10 7.98 9.77
N ASN A 192 -27.75 7.20 8.74
CA ASN A 192 -28.63 6.18 8.18
C ASN A 192 -28.14 4.74 8.44
N CYS A 193 -26.89 4.53 8.85
CA CYS A 193 -26.30 3.20 9.01
C CYS A 193 -25.92 2.91 10.47
N PRO A 194 -26.40 1.82 11.08
CA PRO A 194 -26.06 1.47 12.45
C PRO A 194 -24.60 0.97 12.58
N GLY A 195 -23.93 1.37 13.65
CA GLY A 195 -22.60 0.87 14.04
C GLY A 195 -21.40 1.58 13.40
N THR A 196 -21.60 2.60 12.57
CA THR A 196 -20.49 3.32 11.92
C THR A 196 -19.63 4.10 12.92
N GLN A 197 -18.30 3.97 12.82
CA GLN A 197 -17.31 4.72 13.62
C GLN A 197 -16.68 5.81 12.75
N LEU A 198 -17.49 6.82 12.43
CA LEU A 198 -17.10 7.93 11.53
C LEU A 198 -16.89 9.23 12.30
N ASP A 199 -17.54 9.37 13.45
CA ASP A 199 -17.48 10.53 14.34
C ASP A 199 -16.73 10.09 15.61
N GLY A 200 -15.48 10.55 15.75
CA GLY A 200 -14.56 10.09 16.78
C GLY A 200 -14.65 10.89 18.08
N ASP A 201 -15.07 12.14 17.99
CA ASP A 201 -15.21 13.12 19.07
C ASP A 201 -16.68 13.42 19.42
N GLY A 202 -17.64 12.94 18.63
CA GLY A 202 -19.06 12.97 18.91
C GLY A 202 -19.71 14.32 18.62
N ASP A 203 -19.11 15.11 17.74
CA ASP A 203 -19.55 16.47 17.41
C ASP A 203 -20.56 16.51 16.24
N GLY A 204 -20.85 15.36 15.63
CA GLY A 204 -21.74 15.21 14.48
C GLY A 204 -21.07 15.45 13.13
N ILE A 205 -19.75 15.70 13.09
CA ILE A 205 -18.95 15.90 11.88
C ILE A 205 -18.13 14.62 11.60
N PRO A 206 -18.59 13.75 10.68
CA PRO A 206 -17.86 12.54 10.39
C PRO A 206 -16.57 12.83 9.63
N CYS A 207 -15.50 12.13 9.95
CA CYS A 207 -14.27 12.13 9.16
C CYS A 207 -13.67 13.53 8.93
N GLU A 208 -13.73 14.39 9.95
CA GLU A 208 -13.11 15.71 10.00
C GLU A 208 -11.72 15.70 9.32
N LYS A 209 -10.81 14.84 9.75
CA LYS A 209 -9.41 14.83 9.27
C LYS A 209 -9.21 14.45 7.79
N GLN A 210 -10.20 13.87 7.11
CA GLN A 210 -10.04 13.35 5.75
C GLN A 210 -10.95 14.03 4.72
N TRP A 211 -12.23 14.20 5.06
CA TRP A 211 -13.26 14.60 4.10
C TRP A 211 -13.97 15.91 4.48
N CYS A 212 -14.25 16.12 5.77
CA CYS A 212 -15.08 17.24 6.23
C CYS A 212 -14.31 18.47 6.76
N ASN A 213 -12.96 18.46 6.83
CA ASN A 213 -12.13 19.62 7.21
C ASN A 213 -11.81 20.55 6.02
N ARG A 214 -12.78 20.81 5.13
CA ARG A 214 -12.67 21.86 4.12
C ARG A 214 -13.81 22.86 4.33
N GLY A 215 -13.56 23.84 5.18
CA GLY A 215 -14.27 25.12 5.17
C GLY A 215 -13.72 26.00 4.05
#